data_AF-A0A0M2LMQ9-F1
#
_entry.id   AF-A0A0M2LMQ9-F1
#
_cell.length_a   1.000
_cell.length_b   1.000
_cell.length_c   1.000
_cell.angle_alpha   90.00
_cell.angle_beta   90.00
_cell.angle_gamma   90.00
#
_symmetry.space_group_name_H-M   'P 1'
#
loop_
_entity.id
_entity.type
_entity.pdbx_description
1 polymer ?
#
loop_
_entity_poly.entity_id
_entity_poly.type
_entity_poly.pdbx_seq_one_letter_code
_entity_poly.pdbx_strand_id
1 'polypeptide(L)'
;MSRTRALSPHARMVLAVLLDADGQWSHGYELARRADVKSGTLYPLLIRLEAQGYLEAEWQHPAEGGRPPRHAYRLTASGVQLARANPPANPATSTTRPQEATI
;
A
#
# COMPACT_ATOMS: atom_id res chain seq x y z
N MET A 1 -5.88 -14.96 21.29
CA MET A 1 -4.84 -13.91 21.26
C MET A 1 -4.32 -13.76 19.83
N SER A 2 -4.93 -12.88 19.05
CA SER A 2 -4.50 -12.64 17.66
C SER A 2 -3.24 -11.79 17.70
N ARG A 3 -2.09 -12.36 17.31
CA ARG A 3 -0.86 -11.56 17.14
C ARG A 3 -1.14 -10.52 16.05
N THR A 4 -1.20 -9.25 16.42
CA THR A 4 -1.15 -8.13 15.49
C THR A 4 0.23 -8.14 14.84
N ARG A 5 0.37 -8.89 13.73
CA ARG A 5 1.61 -8.89 12.96
C ARG A 5 1.73 -7.53 12.28
N ALA A 6 2.93 -6.96 12.37
CA ALA A 6 3.29 -5.77 11.62
C ALA A 6 3.06 -5.98 10.11
N LEU A 7 2.63 -4.93 9.42
CA LEU A 7 2.53 -4.91 7.96
C LEU A 7 3.88 -5.22 7.31
N SER A 8 3.87 -6.02 6.24
CA SER A 8 5.08 -6.33 5.48
C SER A 8 5.62 -5.09 4.76
N PRO A 9 6.92 -5.06 4.40
CA PRO A 9 7.50 -3.95 3.64
C PRO A 9 6.75 -3.65 2.34
N HIS A 10 6.39 -4.71 1.58
CA HIS A 10 5.58 -4.55 0.37
C HIS A 10 4.20 -3.95 0.64
N ALA A 11 3.55 -4.32 1.76
CA ALA A 11 2.27 -3.74 2.13
C ALA A 11 2.38 -2.25 2.44
N ARG A 12 3.42 -1.85 3.19
CA ARG A 12 3.70 -0.43 3.48
C ARG A 12 3.97 0.37 2.21
N MET A 13 4.74 -0.19 1.28
CA MET A 13 5.04 0.48 0.01
C MET A 13 3.79 0.66 -0.86
N VAL A 14 2.95 -0.37 -0.99
CA VAL A 14 1.69 -0.28 -1.74
C VAL A 14 0.74 0.76 -1.12
N LEU A 15 0.63 0.78 0.21
CA LEU A 15 -0.16 1.79 0.93
C LEU A 15 0.38 3.21 0.72
N ALA A 16 1.70 3.38 0.68
CA ALA A 16 2.34 4.66 0.42
C ALA A 16 2.03 5.18 -1.00
N VAL A 17 2.20 4.33 -2.01
CA VAL A 17 1.89 4.69 -3.41
C VAL A 17 0.41 5.10 -3.57
N LEU A 18 -0.50 4.40 -2.91
CA LEU A 18 -1.92 4.74 -2.92
C LEU A 18 -2.24 6.02 -2.13
N LEU A 19 -1.48 6.31 -1.08
CA LEU A 19 -1.61 7.55 -0.30
C LEU A 19 -1.14 8.75 -1.12
N ASP A 20 -0.04 8.61 -1.86
CA ASP A 20 0.49 9.63 -2.79
C ASP A 20 -0.47 9.93 -3.96
N ALA A 21 -1.37 8.99 -4.28
CA ALA A 21 -2.41 9.20 -5.29
C ALA A 21 -3.57 10.09 -4.80
N ASP A 22 -3.58 10.52 -3.54
CA ASP A 22 -4.54 11.49 -2.97
C ASP A 22 -6.02 11.18 -3.29
N GLY A 23 -6.40 9.91 -3.11
CA GLY A 23 -7.77 9.44 -3.36
C GLY A 23 -8.11 9.19 -4.83
N GLN A 24 -7.18 9.43 -5.76
CA GLN A 24 -7.33 9.02 -7.16
C GLN A 24 -7.25 7.50 -7.30
N TRP A 25 -8.00 6.99 -8.27
CA TRP A 25 -7.99 5.58 -8.63
C TRP A 25 -6.65 5.15 -9.22
N SER A 26 -6.09 4.05 -8.71
CA SER A 26 -4.82 3.48 -9.16
C SER A 26 -5.01 2.07 -9.69
N HIS A 27 -4.46 1.77 -10.87
CA HIS A 27 -4.57 0.43 -11.46
C HIS A 27 -3.54 -0.54 -10.88
N GLY A 28 -3.93 -1.81 -10.69
CA GLY A 28 -3.05 -2.84 -10.09
C GLY A 28 -1.69 -2.99 -10.78
N TYR A 29 -1.64 -2.92 -12.11
CA TYR A 29 -0.37 -2.99 -12.85
C TYR A 29 0.56 -1.80 -12.55
N GLU A 30 0.01 -0.61 -12.42
CA GLU A 30 0.77 0.58 -12.08
C GLU A 30 1.26 0.54 -10.63
N LEU A 31 0.42 0.06 -9.71
CA LEU A 31 0.80 -0.18 -8.32
C LEU A 31 1.97 -1.15 -8.22
N ALA A 32 1.95 -2.25 -8.98
CA ALA A 32 3.05 -3.21 -9.03
C ALA A 32 4.38 -2.53 -9.39
N ARG A 33 4.34 -1.67 -10.42
CA ARG A 33 5.52 -0.97 -10.92
C ARG A 33 6.01 0.11 -9.95
N ARG A 34 5.11 0.97 -9.44
CA ARG A 34 5.47 2.07 -8.55
C ARG A 34 5.95 1.58 -7.19
N ALA A 35 5.36 0.51 -6.66
CA ALA A 35 5.73 -0.07 -5.38
C ALA A 35 6.88 -1.09 -5.46
N ASP A 36 7.39 -1.37 -6.67
CA ASP A 36 8.37 -2.44 -6.94
C ASP A 36 7.96 -3.81 -6.35
N VAL A 37 6.67 -4.16 -6.50
CA VAL A 37 6.09 -5.41 -5.99
C VAL A 37 5.67 -6.30 -7.15
N LYS A 38 6.14 -7.55 -7.13
CA LYS A 38 5.72 -8.57 -8.12
C LYS A 38 4.21 -8.82 -8.05
N SER A 39 3.58 -9.00 -9.21
CA SER A 39 2.14 -9.27 -9.34
C SER A 39 1.64 -10.41 -8.44
N GLY A 40 2.39 -11.52 -8.34
CA GLY A 40 2.03 -12.66 -7.49
C GLY A 40 2.01 -12.35 -5.99
N THR A 41 2.64 -11.26 -5.56
CA THR A 41 2.56 -10.74 -4.18
C THR A 41 1.53 -9.62 -4.07
N LEU A 42 1.44 -8.77 -5.09
CA LEU A 42 0.56 -7.61 -5.09
C LEU A 42 -0.92 -8.01 -5.01
N TYR A 43 -1.41 -8.88 -5.91
CA TYR A 43 -2.85 -9.14 -5.99
C TYR A 43 -3.40 -9.82 -4.73
N PRO A 44 -2.75 -10.85 -4.14
CA PRO A 44 -3.19 -11.40 -2.85
C PRO A 44 -3.09 -10.41 -1.69
N LEU A 45 -2.24 -9.38 -1.79
CA LEU A 45 -2.19 -8.29 -0.81
C LEU A 45 -3.38 -7.34 -0.99
N LEU A 46 -3.67 -6.90 -2.21
CA LEU A 46 -4.79 -6.00 -2.51
C LEU A 46 -6.13 -6.62 -2.09
N ILE A 47 -6.36 -7.90 -2.42
CA ILE A 47 -7.57 -8.65 -2.01
C ILE A 47 -7.74 -8.65 -0.49
N ARG A 48 -6.65 -8.85 0.27
CA ARG A 48 -6.72 -8.85 1.73
C ARG A 48 -7.00 -7.46 2.30
N LEU A 49 -6.39 -6.42 1.74
CA LEU A 49 -6.61 -5.04 2.19
C LEU A 49 -8.03 -4.57 1.88
N GLU A 50 -8.57 -4.93 0.73
CA GLU A 50 -9.97 -4.71 0.35
C GLU A 50 -10.92 -5.45 1.29
N ALA A 51 -10.70 -6.75 1.52
CA ALA A 51 -11.53 -7.54 2.45
C ALA A 51 -11.49 -7.02 3.91
N GLN A 52 -10.45 -6.29 4.27
CA GLN A 52 -10.32 -5.62 5.58
C GLN A 52 -10.90 -4.20 5.61
N GLY A 53 -11.47 -3.71 4.49
CA GLY A 53 -12.06 -2.38 4.39
C GLY A 53 -11.05 -1.24 4.28
N TYR A 54 -9.79 -1.52 3.94
CA TYR A 54 -8.76 -0.50 3.73
C TYR A 54 -8.72 0.02 2.29
N LEU A 55 -9.24 -0.74 1.34
CA LEU A 55 -9.32 -0.36 -0.06
C LEU A 55 -10.75 -0.44 -0.56
N GLU A 56 -11.07 0.46 -1.47
CA GLU A 56 -12.15 0.27 -2.43
C GLU A 56 -11.56 -0.25 -3.73
N ALA A 57 -12.28 -1.16 -4.38
CA ALA A 57 -11.92 -1.69 -5.68
C ALA A 57 -13.11 -1.58 -6.64
N GLU A 58 -12.84 -1.14 -7.86
CA GLU A 58 -13.86 -1.10 -8.91
C GLU A 58 -13.30 -1.54 -10.25
N TRP A 59 -14.17 -2.07 -11.10
CA TRP A 59 -13.83 -2.31 -12.50
C TRP A 59 -14.04 -1.02 -13.29
N GLN A 60 -12.95 -0.47 -13.82
CA GLN A 60 -13.02 0.70 -14.69
C GLN A 60 -12.97 0.30 -16.15
N HIS A 61 -13.89 0.87 -16.93
CA HIS A 61 -13.86 0.77 -18.38
C HIS A 61 -12.82 1.74 -18.93
N PRO A 62 -11.93 1.28 -19.83
CA PRO A 62 -10.99 2.17 -20.49
C PRO A 62 -11.74 3.19 -21.36
N ALA A 63 -11.26 4.43 -21.34
CA ALA A 63 -11.88 5.55 -22.07
C ALA A 63 -11.88 5.36 -23.60
N GLU A 64 -10.88 4.64 -24.13
CA GLU A 64 -10.80 4.29 -25.55
C GLU A 64 -11.15 2.82 -25.75
N GLY A 65 -12.18 2.59 -26.56
CA GLY A 65 -12.84 1.29 -26.74
C GLY A 65 -11.90 0.16 -27.16
N GLY A 66 -12.15 -1.04 -26.61
CA GLY A 66 -11.53 -2.30 -27.03
C GLY A 66 -10.60 -2.96 -26.02
N ARG A 67 -10.28 -2.30 -24.90
CA ARG A 67 -9.51 -2.94 -23.81
C ARG A 67 -10.47 -3.53 -22.76
N PRO A 68 -10.14 -4.69 -22.16
CA PRO A 68 -10.95 -5.23 -21.07
C PRO A 68 -10.96 -4.28 -19.88
N PRO A 69 -12.04 -4.28 -19.08
CA PRO A 69 -12.09 -3.57 -17.81
C PRO A 69 -10.86 -3.90 -16.95
N ARG A 70 -10.41 -2.92 -16.16
CA ARG A 70 -9.26 -3.09 -15.26
C ARG A 70 -9.70 -2.77 -13.83
N HIS A 71 -9.25 -3.59 -12.88
CA HIS A 71 -9.40 -3.24 -11.48
C HIS A 71 -8.60 -1.98 -11.16
N ALA A 72 -9.29 -1.02 -10.57
CA ALA A 72 -8.72 0.15 -9.96
C ALA A 72 -8.96 0.10 -8.45
N TYR A 73 -8.01 0.66 -7.70
CA TYR A 73 -8.02 0.65 -6.25
C TYR A 73 -7.81 2.06 -5.73
N ARG A 74 -8.45 2.39 -4.60
CA ARG A 74 -8.18 3.61 -3.84
C ARG A 74 -8.26 3.32 -2.34
N LEU A 75 -7.61 4.14 -1.53
CA LEU A 75 -7.72 4.03 -0.07
C LEU A 75 -9.10 4.47 0.41
N THR A 76 -9.67 3.72 1.34
CA THR A 76 -10.77 4.21 2.18
C THR A 76 -10.22 5.18 3.24
N ALA A 77 -11.08 5.86 3.99
CA ALA A 77 -10.67 6.67 5.13
C ALA A 77 -9.86 5.86 6.18
N SER A 78 -10.23 4.59 6.40
CA SER A 78 -9.47 3.67 7.26
C SER A 78 -8.13 3.28 6.64
N GLY A 79 -8.09 3.09 5.31
CA GLY A 79 -6.86 2.82 4.57
C GLY A 79 -5.85 3.97 4.65
N VAL A 80 -6.32 5.22 4.55
CA VAL A 80 -5.48 6.42 4.71
C VAL A 80 -4.84 6.46 6.10
N GLN A 81 -5.63 6.20 7.15
CA GLN A 81 -5.11 6.14 8.51
C GLN A 81 -4.07 5.03 8.68
N LEU A 82 -4.35 3.84 8.12
CA LEU A 82 -3.41 2.71 8.15
C LEU A 82 -2.09 3.04 7.45
N ALA A 83 -2.15 3.64 6.26
CA ALA A 83 -0.99 4.04 5.47
C ALA A 83 -0.11 5.04 6.24
N ARG A 84 -0.73 6.09 6.80
CA ARG A 84 -0.03 7.11 7.61
C ARG A 84 0.63 6.54 8.86
N ALA A 85 -0.02 5.57 9.51
CA ALA A 85 0.53 4.90 10.69
C ALA A 85 1.65 3.90 10.36
N ASN A 86 1.82 3.50 9.09
CA ASN A 86 2.76 2.48 8.66
C ASN A 86 3.56 2.93 7.42
N PRO A 87 4.33 4.03 7.52
CA PRO A 87 5.14 4.50 6.40
C PRO A 87 6.16 3.43 5.97
N PRO A 88 6.60 3.44 4.69
CA PRO A 88 7.68 2.59 4.24
C PRO A 88 8.91 2.85 5.12
N ALA A 89 9.67 1.78 5.42
CA ALA A 89 10.87 1.94 6.22
C ALA A 89 11.84 2.86 5.47
N ASN A 90 12.13 4.03 6.05
CA ASN A 90 13.12 4.93 5.48
C ASN A 90 14.51 4.27 5.65
N PRO A 91 15.29 4.03 4.59
CA PRO A 91 16.65 3.55 4.75
C PRO A 91 17.54 4.52 5.54
N ALA A 92 17.13 5.79 5.72
CA ALA A 92 17.92 6.79 6.44
C ALA A 92 17.74 6.80 7.97
N THR A 93 16.78 6.09 8.56
CA THR A 93 16.63 6.02 10.02
C THR A 93 17.31 4.78 10.59
N SER A 94 18.63 4.73 10.42
CA SER A 94 19.52 3.83 11.17
C SER A 94 20.68 4.62 11.79
N THR A 95 20.39 5.76 12.43
CA THR A 95 21.29 6.53 13.31
C THR A 95 20.35 7.46 14.10
N THR A 96 20.11 7.29 15.41
CA THR A 96 21.01 7.64 16.52
C THR A 96 20.44 7.06 17.81
N ARG A 97 21.20 6.25 18.56
CA ARG A 97 21.06 6.21 20.03
C ARG A 97 22.09 7.19 20.60
N PRO A 98 21.69 8.23 21.35
CA PRO A 98 22.64 8.93 22.19
C PRO A 98 23.01 8.07 23.40
N GLN A 99 24.27 8.19 23.75
CA GLN A 99 25.05 7.61 24.83
C GLN A 99 24.41 7.71 26.22
N GLU A 100 24.43 6.61 26.99
CA GLU A 100 24.46 6.67 28.46
C GLU A 100 25.92 6.59 28.90
N ALA A 101 26.37 7.67 29.55
CA ALA A 101 27.63 7.78 30.27
C ALA A 101 27.57 6.98 31.57
N THR A 102 28.68 6.30 31.92
CA THR A 102 29.06 5.63 33.19
C THR A 102 30.26 4.73 32.79
N ILE A 103 31.53 4.88 33.18
CA ILE A 103 32.27 5.38 34.36
C ILE A 103 33.64 5.86 33.88
#